data_AF-A0AA90NRM0-F1
#
_entry.id   AF-A0AA90NRM0-F1
#
_cell.length_a   1.000
_cell.length_b   1.000
_cell.length_c   1.000
_cell.angle_alpha   90.00
_cell.angle_beta   90.00
_cell.angle_gamma   90.00
#
_symmetry.space_group_name_H-M   'P 1'
#
loop_
_entity.id
_entity.type
_entity.pdbx_description
1 polymer ?
#
loop_
_entity_poly.entity_id
_entity_poly.type
_entity_poly.pdbx_seq_one_letter_code
_entity_poly.pdbx_strand_id
1 'polypeptide(L)' 'MKEEVGCWGGDTVHSQGGYLVTLTGRVSKFLLTVRVNNKAKKDAMTLQ' A
#
# COMPACT_ATOMS: atom_id res chain seq x y z
N MET A 1 -31.93 -3.69 -8.05
CA MET A 1 -30.52 -4.11 -8.22
C MET A 1 -29.71 -3.32 -7.20
N LYS A 2 -29.10 -3.94 -6.18
CA LYS A 2 -28.27 -3.23 -5.21
C LYS A 2 -26.90 -3.04 -5.85
N GLU A 3 -26.52 -1.80 -6.16
CA GLU A 3 -25.17 -1.48 -6.59
C GLU A 3 -24.25 -1.58 -5.36
N GLU A 4 -23.37 -2.59 -5.33
CA GLU A 4 -22.36 -2.72 -4.28
C GLU A 4 -21.23 -1.70 -4.52
N VAL A 5 -21.51 -0.46 -4.15
CA VAL A 5 -20.47 0.57 -4.02
C VAL A 5 -19.53 0.14 -2.91
N GLY A 6 -18.23 -0.01 -3.22
CA GLY A 6 -17.20 -0.31 -2.22
C GLY A 6 -16.62 -1.73 -2.24
N CYS A 7 -16.85 -2.53 -3.27
CA CYS A 7 -16.13 -3.80 -3.44
C CYS A 7 -14.67 -3.54 -3.90
N TRP A 8 -13.75 -3.47 -2.94
CA TRP A 8 -12.32 -3.26 -3.16
C TRP A 8 -11.53 -4.55 -2.90
N GLY A 9 -10.62 -4.90 -3.81
CA GLY A 9 -9.57 -5.90 -3.57
C GLY A 9 -8.23 -5.20 -3.36
N GLY A 10 -7.36 -5.77 -2.52
CA GLY A 10 -6.03 -5.22 -2.24
C GLY A 10 -4.93 -6.27 -2.31
N ASP A 11 -3.76 -5.85 -2.78
CA ASP A 11 -2.53 -6.65 -2.80
C ASP A 11 -1.33 -5.80 -2.31
N THR A 12 -0.30 -6.45 -1.78
CA THR A 12 0.92 -5.79 -1.31
C THR A 12 2.15 -6.55 -1.81
N VAL A 13 3.00 -5.84 -2.57
CA VAL A 13 4.27 -6.36 -3.06
C VAL A 13 5.42 -5.77 -2.24
N HIS A 14 6.23 -6.63 -1.63
CA HIS A 14 7.36 -6.22 -0.80
C HIS A 14 8.67 -6.13 -1.61
N SER A 15 9.52 -5.16 -1.26
CA SER A 15 10.86 -4.97 -1.84
C SER A 15 11.86 -4.55 -0.75
N GLN A 16 13.16 -4.56 -1.05
CA GLN A 16 14.21 -4.18 -0.09
C GLN A 16 14.06 -2.74 0.44
N GLY A 17 13.44 -1.83 -0.32
CA GLY A 17 13.29 -0.42 0.04
C GLY A 17 11.92 0.00 0.59
N GLY A 18 10.98 -0.93 0.75
CA GLY A 18 9.60 -0.63 1.08
C GLY A 18 8.63 -1.60 0.43
N TYR A 19 7.37 -1.19 0.31
CA TYR A 19 6.32 -2.00 -0.29
C TYR A 19 5.41 -1.17 -1.20
N LEU A 20 4.80 -1.83 -2.17
CA LEU A 20 3.82 -1.27 -3.08
C LEU A 20 2.45 -1.84 -2.73
N VAL A 21 1.51 -0.97 -2.39
CA VAL A 21 0.11 -1.34 -2.13
C VAL A 21 -0.71 -1.06 -3.37
N THR A 22 -1.52 -2.03 -3.79
CA THR A 22 -2.46 -1.85 -4.90
C THR A 22 -3.89 -2.08 -4.39
N LEU A 23 -4.80 -1.18 -4.73
CA LEU A 23 -6.24 -1.29 -4.47
C LEU A 23 -7.00 -1.22 -5.79
N THR A 24 -7.85 -2.22 -6.02
CA THR A 24 -8.65 -2.34 -7.24
C THR A 24 -10.13 -2.35 -6.88
N GLY A 25 -10.87 -1.34 -7.37
CA GLY A 25 -12.32 -1.30 -7.29
C GLY A 25 -12.90 -2.27 -8.32
N ARG A 26 -13.52 -3.37 -7.87
CA ARG A 26 -14.00 -4.42 -8.79
C ARG A 26 -15.19 -3.98 -9.64
N VAL A 27 -15.96 -3.01 -9.15
CA VAL A 27 -17.14 -2.46 -9.84
C VAL A 27 -16.76 -1.24 -10.68
N SER A 28 -15.98 -0.31 -10.12
CA SER A 28 -15.59 0.94 -10.79
C SER A 28 -14.39 0.81 -11.73
N LYS A 29 -13.68 -0.33 -11.70
CA LYS A 29 -12.38 -0.56 -12.38
C LYS A 29 -11.31 0.46 -12.00
N PHE A 30 -11.47 1.13 -10.85
CA PHE A 30 -10.48 2.07 -10.34
C PHE A 30 -9.25 1.31 -9.83
N LEU A 31 -8.05 1.77 -10.18
CA LEU A 31 -6.78 1.22 -9.73
C LEU A 31 -6.01 2.31 -8.99
N LEU A 32 -5.73 2.08 -7.71
CA LEU A 32 -4.87 2.92 -6.90
C LEU A 32 -3.62 2.15 -6.54
N THR A 33 -2.46 2.73 -6.82
CA THR A 33 -1.17 2.15 -6.48
C THR A 33 -0.36 3.16 -5.68
N VAL A 34 0.13 2.76 -4.51
CA VAL A 34 0.89 3.63 -3.61
C VAL A 34 2.18 2.94 -3.19
N ARG A 35 3.31 3.64 -3.35
CA ARG A 35 4.60 3.22 -2.83
C ARG A 35 4.73 3.71 -1.39
N VAL A 36 5.02 2.79 -0.48
CA VAL A 36 5.35 3.10 0.90
C VAL A 36 6.83 2.77 1.12
N ASN A 37 7.62 3.81 1.37
CA ASN A 37 9.03 3.63 1.70
C ASN A 37 9.18 3.12 3.13
N ASN A 38 10.19 2.29 3.37
CA ASN A 38 10.55 1.92 4.74
C ASN A 38 10.80 3.19 5.56
N LYS A 39 10.23 3.26 6.76
CA LYS A 39 10.69 4.25 7.73
C LYS A 39 12.13 3.92 8.04
N ALA A 40 13.06 4.82 7.72
CA ALA A 40 14.37 4.74 8.33
C ALA A 40 14.16 4.79 9.85
N LYS A 41 14.58 3.75 10.56
CA LYS A 41 14.83 3.91 11.99
C LYS A 41 15.84 5.05 12.06
N LYS A 42 15.48 6.19 12.66
CA LYS A 42 16.51 7.13 13.11
C LYS A 42 17.26 6.32 14.15
N ASP A 43 18.40 5.74 13.76
CA ASP A 43 19.31 5.16 14.73
C ASP A 43 19.57 6.26 15.74
N ALA A 44 19.05 6.06 16.96
CA ALA A 44 19.54 6.78 18.11
C ALA A 44 21.01 6.38 18.18
N MET A 45 21.84 7.23 17.58
CA MET A 45 23.28 7.15 17.57
C MET A 45 23.70 7.34 19.02
N THR A 46 23.70 6.25 19.79
CA THR A 46 24.35 6.20 21.09
C THR A 46 25.85 6.33 20.80
N LEU A 47 26.39 7.50 21.15
CA LEU A 47 27.80 7.83 21.11
C LEU A 47 28.62 6.73 21.80
N GLN A 48 29.67 6.27 21.11
CA GLN A 48 30.78 5.54 21.72
C GLN A 48 31.71 6.51 22.43
#